data_AF-A0A496TFY9-F1
#
_entry.id   AF-A0A496TFY9-F1
#
_cell.length_a   1.000
_cell.length_b   1.000
_cell.length_c   1.000
_cell.angle_alpha   90.00
_cell.angle_beta   90.00
_cell.angle_gamma   90.00
#
_symmetry.space_group_name_H-M   'P 1'
#
loop_
_entity.id
_entity.type
_entity.pdbx_description
1 polymer ?
#
loop_
_entity_poly.entity_id
_entity_poly.type
_entity_poly.pdbx_seq_one_letter_code
_entity_poly.pdbx_strand_id
1 'polypeptide(L)' 'MEKVKELVIISGKGGTGKTSITAAFAALAENQVIADCDVDAADLHLILEPEVKYREDFRGGRTA' A
#
# COMPACT_ATOMS: atom_id res chain seq x y z
N MET A 1 19.01 -17.06 5.65
CA MET A 1 17.73 -16.35 5.52
C MET A 1 17.45 -16.18 4.05
N GLU A 2 16.23 -16.48 3.61
CA GLU A 2 15.83 -16.28 2.23
C GLU A 2 15.79 -14.78 1.90
N LYS A 3 16.16 -14.41 0.67
CA LYS A 3 16.23 -12.99 0.28
C LYS A 3 14.82 -12.46 0.04
N VAL A 4 14.44 -11.42 0.78
CA VAL A 4 13.18 -10.70 0.56
C VAL A 4 13.17 -10.11 -0.85
N LYS A 5 12.06 -10.29 -1.57
CA LYS A 5 11.82 -9.68 -2.88
C LYS A 5 10.97 -8.43 -2.68
N GLU A 6 11.33 -7.36 -3.35
CA GLU A 6 10.65 -6.06 -3.25
C GLU A 6 10.10 -5.67 -4.63
N LEU A 7 8.88 -5.13 -4.63
CA LEU A 7 8.20 -4.63 -5.83
C LEU A 7 7.57 -3.27 -5.49
N VAL A 8 7.88 -2.25 -6.30
CA VAL A 8 7.32 -0.91 -6.17
C VAL A 8 6.46 -0.61 -7.39
N ILE A 9 5.22 -0.21 -7.16
CA ILE A 9 4.24 0.12 -8.21
C ILE A 9 4.05 1.63 -8.23
N ILE A 10 4.49 2.27 -9.32
CA ILE A 10 4.42 3.73 -9.52
C ILE A 10 3.67 4.08 -10.80
N SER A 11 3.19 5.32 -10.89
CA SER A 11 2.58 5.87 -12.09
C SER A 11 2.70 7.39 -12.11
N GLY A 12 2.74 7.95 -13.32
CA GLY A 12 2.90 9.40 -13.51
C GLY A 12 1.60 10.21 -13.42
N LYS A 13 0.44 9.56 -13.22
CA LYS A 13 -0.87 10.22 -13.16
C LYS A 13 -1.82 9.51 -12.18
N GLY A 14 -2.78 10.25 -11.64
CA GLY A 14 -3.92 9.68 -10.90
C GLY A 14 -4.82 8.85 -11.82
N GLY A 15 -5.52 7.85 -11.25
CA GLY A 15 -6.50 7.04 -11.99
C GLY A 15 -5.92 5.98 -12.95
N THR A 16 -4.61 5.77 -12.98
CA THR A 16 -3.98 4.77 -13.87
C THR A 16 -4.07 3.33 -13.35
N GLY A 17 -4.84 3.08 -12.29
CA GLY A 17 -5.06 1.74 -11.73
C GLY A 17 -3.94 1.18 -10.85
N LYS A 18 -3.04 2.02 -10.29
CA LYS A 18 -1.97 1.57 -9.38
C LYS A 18 -2.51 0.71 -8.23
N THR A 19 -3.51 1.21 -7.51
CA THR A 19 -4.10 0.53 -6.37
C THR A 19 -4.73 -0.79 -6.77
N SER A 20 -5.42 -0.84 -7.93
CA SER A 20 -6.03 -2.06 -8.44
C SER A 20 -5.00 -3.13 -8.78
N ILE A 21 -3.88 -2.76 -9.42
CA ILE A 21 -2.82 -3.72 -9.73
C ILE A 21 -2.09 -4.18 -8.46
N THR A 22 -1.88 -3.28 -7.48
CA THR A 22 -1.35 -3.65 -6.16
C THR A 22 -2.25 -4.66 -5.46
N ALA A 23 -3.57 -4.44 -5.46
CA ALA A 23 -4.53 -5.37 -4.86
C ALA A 23 -4.55 -6.74 -5.57
N ALA A 24 -4.37 -6.77 -6.90
CA ALA A 24 -4.26 -8.02 -7.64
C ALA A 24 -3.01 -8.82 -7.23
N PHE A 25 -1.86 -8.17 -7.08
CA PHE A 25 -0.66 -8.83 -6.52
C PHE A 25 -0.90 -9.29 -5.08
N ALA A 26 -1.56 -8.47 -4.26
CA ALA A 26 -1.95 -8.81 -2.91
C ALA A 26 -2.80 -10.08 -2.85
N ALA A 27 -3.74 -10.27 -3.77
CA ALA A 27 -4.55 -11.48 -3.80
C ALA A 27 -3.77 -12.74 -4.21
N LEU A 28 -2.66 -12.60 -4.94
CA LEU A 28 -1.91 -13.71 -5.54
C LEU A 28 -0.65 -14.10 -4.76
N ALA A 29 -0.06 -13.18 -3.99
CA ALA A 29 1.19 -13.43 -3.30
C ALA A 29 0.98 -14.03 -1.89
N GLU A 30 1.68 -15.13 -1.62
CA GLU A 30 1.79 -15.74 -0.30
C GLU A 30 2.93 -15.10 0.50
N ASN A 31 2.83 -15.05 1.83
CA ASN A 31 3.87 -14.52 2.74
C ASN A 31 4.37 -13.10 2.37
N GLN A 32 3.44 -12.18 2.19
CA GLN A 32 3.73 -10.82 1.75
C GLN A 32 3.55 -9.79 2.88
N VAL A 33 4.18 -8.63 2.67
CA VAL A 33 3.91 -7.39 3.40
C VAL A 33 3.58 -6.34 2.37
N ILE A 34 2.48 -5.62 2.57
CA ILE A 34 2.02 -4.58 1.65
C ILE A 34 1.95 -3.27 2.42
N ALA A 35 2.41 -2.21 1.76
CA ALA A 35 2.28 -0.84 2.24
C ALA A 35 1.56 -0.03 1.17
N ASP A 36 0.50 0.66 1.56
CA ASP A 36 -0.09 1.72 0.75
C ASP A 36 0.69 3.01 1.03
N CYS A 37 1.52 3.41 0.07
CA CYS A 37 2.41 4.56 0.19
C CYS A 37 1.82 5.83 -0.45
N ASP A 38 0.53 5.85 -0.81
CA ASP A 38 -0.15 7.05 -1.25
C ASP A 38 -0.52 7.91 -0.02
N VAL A 39 0.27 8.95 0.24
CA VAL A 39 0.11 9.83 1.41
C VAL A 39 -1.18 10.66 1.32
N ASP A 40 -1.57 11.05 0.10
CA ASP A 40 -2.71 11.93 -0.13
C ASP A 40 -4.03 11.15 -0.14
N ALA A 41 -4.03 9.95 -0.72
CA ALA A 41 -5.23 9.14 -0.92
C ALA A 41 -4.94 7.63 -0.85
N ALA A 42 -4.57 7.14 0.34
CA ALA A 42 -4.44 5.71 0.58
C ALA A 42 -5.78 4.97 0.35
N ASP A 43 -5.91 4.24 -0.76
CA ASP A 43 -7.17 3.62 -1.21
C ASP A 43 -7.17 2.09 -1.10
N LEU A 44 -6.02 1.46 -0.82
CA LEU A 44 -5.91 0.00 -0.86
C LEU A 44 -6.84 -0.69 0.16
N HIS A 45 -7.07 -0.05 1.30
CA HIS A 45 -7.96 -0.52 2.34
C HIS A 45 -9.42 -0.68 1.89
N LEU A 46 -9.85 0.05 0.84
CA LEU A 46 -11.18 -0.07 0.25
C LEU A 46 -11.35 -1.38 -0.52
N ILE A 47 -10.25 -1.97 -1.00
CA ILE A 47 -10.27 -3.21 -1.81
C ILE A 47 -9.99 -4.42 -0.92
N LEU A 48 -9.02 -4.32 0.00
CA LEU A 48 -8.59 -5.46 0.81
C LEU A 48 -9.42 -5.66 2.07
N GLU A 49 -10.28 -4.70 2.43
CA GLU A 49 -11.12 -4.72 3.65
C GLU A 49 -10.38 -5.25 4.90
N PRO A 50 -9.20 -4.69 5.25
CA PRO A 50 -8.36 -5.28 6.28
C PRO A 50 -8.95 -5.10 7.68
N GLU A 51 -8.70 -6.07 8.55
CA GLU A 51 -8.93 -5.91 9.99
C GLU A 51 -7.86 -4.99 10.59
N VAL A 52 -8.30 -3.90 11.22
CA VAL A 52 -7.38 -2.97 11.90
C VAL A 52 -6.91 -3.57 13.22
N LYS A 53 -5.68 -4.09 13.23
CA LYS A 53 -5.05 -4.65 14.45
C LYS A 53 -4.43 -3.59 15.36
N TYR A 54 -4.01 -2.47 14.80
CA TYR A 54 -3.37 -1.36 15.52
C TYR A 54 -3.64 -0.05 14.79
N ARG A 55 -3.83 1.03 15.55
CA ARG A 55 -3.99 2.38 15.04
C ARG A 55 -3.39 3.36 16.05
N GLU A 56 -2.71 4.37 15.54
CA GLU A 56 -2.18 5.47 16.31
C GLU A 56 -2.35 6.80 15.57
N ASP A 57 -2.23 7.92 16.28
CA ASP A 57 -2.26 9.23 15.66
C ASP A 57 -1.02 9.42 14.78
N PHE A 58 -1.25 9.76 13.50
CA PHE A 58 -0.16 10.12 12.60
C PHE A 58 0.47 11.45 13.02
N ARG A 59 1.81 11.47 13.15
CA ARG A 59 2.60 12.67 13.42
C ARG A 59 3.65 12.85 12.34
N GLY A 60 3.31 13.60 11.30
CA GLY A 60 4.26 14.03 10.27
C GLY A 60 5.14 15.21 10.72
N GLY A 61 6.30 15.38 10.10
CA GLY A 61 7.10 16.58 10.28
C GLY A 61 6.35 17.81 9.75
N ARG A 62 6.31 18.90 10.51
CA ARG A 62 5.95 20.22 9.96
C ARG A 62 7.05 20.61 8.97
N THR A 63 6.79 20.48 7.68
CA THR A 63 7.62 21.09 6.64
C THR A 63 6.80 22.17 5.95
N ALA A 64 7.26 23.41 6.19
CA ALA A 64 7.00 24.71 5.55
C ALA A 64 5.75 24.87 4.68
#